data_AF-A0A7V8W9E5-F1
#
_entry.id   AF-A0A7V8W9E5-F1
#
_cell.length_a   1.000
_cell.length_b   1.000
_cell.length_c   1.000
_cell.angle_alpha   90.00
_cell.angle_beta   90.00
_cell.angle_gamma   90.00
#
_symmetry.space_group_name_H-M   'P 1'
#
loop_
_entity.id
_entity.type
_entity.pdbx_description
1 polymer ?
#
loop_
_entity_poly.entity_id
_entity_poly.type
_entity_poly.pdbx_seq_one_letter_code
_entity_poly.pdbx_strand_id
1 'polypeptide(L)'
;PILPQLDGFARAAVEYVAPQGGAIVCGNSLGGCVALRLAEQTDLGLGGVVPVAPAGLDMARWFMLVERDVVLRALLAAPVPLPGFAVRRAVGEVYRRLAFAHPGGVDPRVVATFARHLGDRGSVARRLALGRRLLPELRWPFRPERIACPALLVWGARDLMVFQTGARRIIDAVDGARLVVIDDCGHCPQIEATERLCDLLLDFPEPSAQRASRSSSAWIARSDSA
;
A
#
# COMPACT_ATOMS: atom_id res chain seq x y z
N PRO A 1 -0.80 -13.55 17.02
CA PRO A 1 -1.23 -12.95 15.73
C PRO A 1 -0.47 -11.63 15.52
N ILE A 2 -0.10 -11.32 14.28
CA ILE A 2 0.72 -10.15 13.90
C ILE A 2 -0.16 -8.91 13.73
N LEU A 3 -1.30 -9.00 13.04
CA LEU A 3 -2.16 -7.84 12.77
C LEU A 3 -2.62 -7.12 14.06
N PRO A 4 -3.06 -7.79 15.13
CA PRO A 4 -3.45 -7.11 16.37
C PRO A 4 -2.31 -6.31 17.03
N GLN A 5 -1.06 -6.73 16.86
CA GLN A 5 0.09 -5.96 17.36
C GLN A 5 0.29 -4.69 16.55
N LEU A 6 0.10 -4.76 15.23
CA LEU A 6 0.15 -3.59 14.35
C LEU A 6 -1.01 -2.64 14.60
N ASP A 7 -2.21 -3.15 14.90
CA ASP A 7 -3.35 -2.32 15.29
C ASP A 7 -3.05 -1.55 16.58
N GLY A 8 -2.50 -2.22 17.60
CA GLY A 8 -2.13 -1.58 18.85
C GLY A 8 -1.08 -0.47 18.65
N PHE A 9 -0.05 -0.74 17.84
CA PHE A 9 0.95 0.26 17.48
C PHE A 9 0.34 1.45 16.73
N ALA A 10 -0.45 1.18 15.68
CA ALA A 10 -1.00 2.23 14.83
C ALA A 10 -2.08 3.05 15.55
N ARG A 11 -2.87 2.41 16.42
CA ARG A 11 -3.79 3.08 17.34
C ARG A 11 -3.06 4.06 18.25
N ALA A 12 -2.02 3.60 18.94
CA ALA A 12 -1.22 4.46 19.82
C ALA A 12 -0.59 5.64 19.05
N ALA A 13 -0.16 5.42 17.80
CA ALA A 13 0.33 6.50 16.95
C ALA A 13 -0.75 7.53 16.58
N VAL A 14 -1.98 7.08 16.28
CA VAL A 14 -3.12 7.97 16.03
C VAL A 14 -3.47 8.78 17.27
N GLU A 15 -3.59 8.13 18.42
CA GLU A 15 -3.91 8.80 19.70
C GLU A 15 -2.82 9.82 20.10
N TYR A 16 -1.56 9.54 19.77
CA TYR A 16 -0.45 10.46 20.00
C TYR A 16 -0.50 11.69 19.08
N VAL A 17 -0.77 11.51 17.78
CA VAL A 17 -0.74 12.60 16.79
C VAL A 17 -2.02 13.42 16.77
N ALA A 18 -3.17 12.79 17.04
CA ALA A 18 -4.49 13.41 16.98
C ALA A 18 -5.34 12.98 18.19
N PRO A 19 -4.98 13.41 19.41
CA PRO A 19 -5.68 13.00 20.64
C PRO A 19 -7.15 13.44 20.70
N GLN A 20 -7.55 14.41 19.88
CA GLN A 20 -8.93 14.91 19.76
C GLN A 20 -9.69 14.30 18.57
N GLY A 21 -9.11 13.30 17.90
CA GLY A 21 -9.65 12.72 16.66
C GLY A 21 -9.33 13.55 15.41
N GLY A 22 -9.91 13.17 14.29
CA GLY A 22 -9.74 13.83 12.98
C GLY A 22 -8.52 13.38 12.18
N ALA A 23 -7.72 12.44 12.68
CA ALA A 23 -6.58 11.89 11.93
C ALA A 23 -7.02 11.26 10.60
N ILE A 24 -6.26 11.55 9.56
CA ILE A 24 -6.32 10.85 8.27
C ILE A 24 -5.20 9.81 8.27
N VAL A 25 -5.54 8.54 8.14
CA VAL A 25 -4.53 7.47 8.13
C VAL A 25 -4.30 6.99 6.71
N CYS A 26 -3.10 7.28 6.18
CA CYS A 26 -2.63 6.79 4.89
C CYS A 26 -1.60 5.67 5.09
N GLY A 27 -1.72 4.59 4.33
CA GLY A 27 -0.78 3.47 4.41
C GLY A 27 -0.73 2.64 3.15
N ASN A 28 0.47 2.21 2.75
CA ASN A 28 0.68 1.34 1.60
C ASN A 28 0.72 -0.14 2.00
N SER A 29 0.12 -1.02 1.19
CA SER A 29 0.20 -2.47 1.37
C SER A 29 -0.31 -2.93 2.73
N LEU A 30 0.52 -3.57 3.56
CA LEU A 30 0.18 -3.92 4.94
C LEU A 30 -0.26 -2.70 5.77
N GLY A 31 0.34 -1.53 5.54
CA GLY A 31 -0.09 -0.28 6.19
C GLY A 31 -1.50 0.15 5.78
N GLY A 32 -1.90 -0.11 4.54
CA GLY A 32 -3.27 0.15 4.06
C GLY A 32 -4.28 -0.82 4.69
N CYS A 33 -3.89 -2.08 4.88
CA CYS A 33 -4.69 -3.05 5.64
C CYS A 33 -4.89 -2.59 7.09
N VAL A 34 -3.83 -2.09 7.74
CA VAL A 34 -3.91 -1.57 9.11
C VAL A 34 -4.76 -0.29 9.16
N ALA A 35 -4.66 0.60 8.17
CA ALA A 35 -5.53 1.77 8.08
C ALA A 35 -7.02 1.38 8.01
N LEU A 36 -7.38 0.39 7.18
CA LEU A 36 -8.74 -0.14 7.11
C LEU A 36 -9.18 -0.77 8.44
N ARG A 37 -8.30 -1.49 9.15
CA ARG A 37 -8.58 -2.07 10.48
C ARG A 37 -8.78 -1.00 11.56
N LEU A 38 -8.04 0.10 11.50
CA LEU A 38 -8.26 1.24 12.38
C LEU A 38 -9.60 1.93 12.09
N ALA A 39 -10.03 1.97 10.83
CA ALA A 39 -11.32 2.54 10.45
C ALA A 39 -12.52 1.74 10.98
N GLU A 40 -12.35 0.46 11.35
CA GLU A 40 -13.37 -0.34 12.07
C GLU A 40 -13.55 0.10 13.54
N GLN A 41 -12.63 0.92 14.07
CA GLN A 41 -12.60 1.42 15.45
C GLN A 41 -13.15 2.84 15.50
N THR A 42 -14.48 2.95 15.55
CA THR A 42 -15.19 4.24 15.48
C THR A 42 -14.85 5.18 16.65
N ASP A 43 -14.37 4.65 17.77
CA ASP A 43 -13.95 5.41 18.94
C ASP A 43 -12.66 6.24 18.70
N LEU A 44 -11.88 5.93 17.66
CA LEU A 44 -10.73 6.75 17.27
C LEU A 44 -11.10 8.07 16.60
N GLY A 45 -12.36 8.22 16.17
CA GLY A 45 -12.83 9.45 15.51
C GLY A 45 -12.00 9.85 14.30
N LEU A 46 -11.57 8.88 13.47
CA LEU A 46 -10.75 9.15 12.28
C LEU A 46 -11.47 10.09 11.31
N GLY A 47 -10.75 11.07 10.78
CA GLY A 47 -11.23 11.96 9.72
C GLY A 47 -11.34 11.25 8.37
N GLY A 48 -10.63 10.14 8.19
CA GLY A 48 -10.74 9.25 7.04
C GLY A 48 -9.53 8.35 6.88
N VAL A 49 -9.57 7.47 5.88
CA VAL A 49 -8.45 6.58 5.56
C VAL A 49 -8.11 6.60 4.07
N VAL A 50 -6.82 6.51 3.78
CA VAL A 50 -6.27 6.44 2.41
C VAL A 50 -5.44 5.16 2.26
N PRO A 51 -6.08 3.99 2.10
CA PRO A 51 -5.37 2.74 1.85
C PRO A 51 -4.82 2.72 0.42
N VAL A 52 -3.49 2.71 0.31
CA VAL A 52 -2.77 2.63 -0.97
C VAL A 52 -2.40 1.18 -1.26
N ALA A 53 -3.04 0.57 -2.27
CA ALA A 53 -2.87 -0.85 -2.59
C ALA A 53 -2.88 -1.78 -1.35
N PRO A 54 -3.92 -1.71 -0.48
CA PRO A 54 -3.96 -2.41 0.80
C PRO A 54 -3.86 -3.93 0.68
N ALA A 55 -3.02 -4.53 1.52
CA ALA A 55 -2.93 -5.98 1.64
C ALA A 55 -4.23 -6.60 2.17
N GLY A 56 -4.45 -7.87 1.85
CA GLY A 56 -5.59 -8.65 2.34
C GLY A 56 -6.93 -8.38 1.66
N LEU A 57 -6.88 -7.72 0.50
CA LEU A 57 -7.90 -7.79 -0.54
C LEU A 57 -7.48 -8.85 -1.58
N ASP A 58 -7.69 -8.61 -2.87
CA ASP A 58 -7.32 -9.50 -3.97
C ASP A 58 -5.80 -9.58 -4.12
N MET A 59 -5.17 -10.31 -3.20
CA MET A 59 -3.74 -10.51 -3.14
C MET A 59 -3.33 -11.39 -4.32
N ALA A 60 -2.50 -10.84 -5.20
CA ALA A 60 -1.81 -11.65 -6.18
C ALA A 60 -1.01 -12.72 -5.43
N ARG A 61 -0.74 -13.85 -6.09
CA ARG A 61 0.13 -14.91 -5.53
C ARG A 61 1.61 -14.49 -5.50
N TRP A 62 1.90 -13.19 -5.40
CA TRP A 62 3.25 -12.62 -5.45
C TRP A 62 4.16 -13.18 -4.36
N PHE A 63 3.62 -13.52 -3.18
CA PHE A 63 4.41 -14.18 -2.14
C PHE A 63 4.93 -15.54 -2.61
N MET A 64 4.10 -16.32 -3.32
CA MET A 64 4.54 -17.57 -3.96
C MET A 64 5.56 -17.29 -5.08
N LEU A 65 5.41 -16.18 -5.82
CA LEU A 65 6.39 -15.78 -6.84
C LEU A 65 7.74 -15.47 -6.20
N VAL A 66 7.77 -14.73 -5.09
CA VAL A 66 8.98 -14.44 -4.31
C VAL A 66 9.64 -15.72 -3.82
N GLU A 67 8.88 -16.66 -3.26
CA GLU A 67 9.45 -17.93 -2.77
C GLU A 67 10.01 -18.83 -3.88
N ARG A 68 9.44 -18.73 -5.08
CA ARG A 68 9.86 -19.51 -6.25
C ARG A 68 10.93 -18.79 -7.07
N ASP A 69 11.27 -17.55 -6.73
CA ASP A 69 12.28 -16.76 -7.42
C ASP A 69 13.64 -17.47 -7.39
N VAL A 70 14.24 -17.62 -8.57
CA VAL A 70 15.49 -18.38 -8.73
C VAL A 70 16.66 -17.75 -8.02
N VAL A 71 16.72 -16.41 -7.96
CA VAL A 71 17.78 -15.67 -7.29
C VAL A 71 17.65 -15.85 -5.78
N LEU A 72 16.43 -15.70 -5.26
CA LEU A 72 16.17 -15.88 -3.83
C LEU A 72 16.43 -17.31 -3.36
N ARG A 73 16.03 -18.30 -4.15
CA ARG A 73 16.29 -19.72 -3.85
C ARG A 73 17.78 -20.05 -3.89
N ALA A 74 18.52 -19.58 -4.89
CA ALA A 74 19.97 -19.75 -4.94
C ALA A 74 20.66 -19.10 -3.73
N LEU A 75 20.25 -17.89 -3.37
CA LEU A 75 20.74 -17.18 -2.18
C LEU A 75 20.49 -17.98 -0.89
N LEU A 76 19.32 -18.58 -0.74
CA LEU A 76 18.93 -19.38 0.43
C LEU A 76 19.53 -20.80 0.41
N ALA A 77 20.08 -21.27 -0.71
CA ALA A 77 20.68 -22.60 -0.86
C ALA A 77 22.22 -22.60 -0.89
N ALA A 78 22.87 -21.45 -1.11
CA ALA A 78 24.34 -21.32 -1.13
C ALA A 78 25.04 -22.01 0.07
N PRO A 79 26.13 -22.75 -0.15
CA PRO A 79 26.81 -23.50 0.91
C PRO A 79 27.69 -22.62 1.81
N VAL A 80 27.96 -21.37 1.39
CA VAL A 80 28.84 -20.42 2.08
C VAL A 80 28.12 -19.10 2.38
N PRO A 81 28.55 -18.35 3.42
CA PRO A 81 28.03 -17.02 3.70
C PRO A 81 28.27 -16.07 2.53
N LEU A 82 27.24 -15.36 2.10
CA LEU A 82 27.35 -14.34 1.05
C LEU A 82 27.61 -12.96 1.68
N PRO A 83 28.44 -12.12 1.05
CA PRO A 83 28.59 -10.73 1.48
C PRO A 83 27.25 -9.99 1.50
N GLY A 84 27.01 -9.18 2.54
CA GLY A 84 25.69 -8.59 2.74
C GLY A 84 25.22 -7.66 1.62
N PHE A 85 26.14 -7.00 0.90
CA PHE A 85 25.76 -6.20 -0.27
C PHE A 85 25.17 -7.06 -1.39
N ALA A 86 25.66 -8.30 -1.58
CA ALA A 86 25.15 -9.21 -2.59
C ALA A 86 23.74 -9.72 -2.23
N VAL A 87 23.53 -10.04 -0.94
CA VAL A 87 22.21 -10.41 -0.40
C VAL A 87 21.20 -9.28 -0.62
N ARG A 88 21.57 -8.05 -0.24
CA ARG A 88 20.72 -6.86 -0.41
C ARG A 88 20.39 -6.59 -1.89
N ARG A 89 21.38 -6.73 -2.78
CA ARG A 89 21.18 -6.55 -4.23
C ARG A 89 20.19 -7.57 -4.78
N ALA A 90 20.34 -8.85 -4.40
CA ALA A 90 19.45 -9.92 -4.83
C ALA A 90 18.00 -9.67 -4.38
N VAL A 91 17.78 -9.37 -3.10
CA VAL A 91 16.43 -9.09 -2.59
C VAL A 91 15.85 -7.80 -3.17
N GLY A 92 16.68 -6.77 -3.28
CA GLY A 92 16.30 -5.50 -3.90
C GLY A 92 15.82 -5.69 -5.34
N GLU A 93 16.50 -6.54 -6.12
CA GLU A 93 16.10 -6.84 -7.50
C GLU A 93 14.73 -7.53 -7.57
N VAL A 94 14.46 -8.49 -6.68
CA VAL A 94 13.14 -9.14 -6.60
C VAL A 94 12.05 -8.12 -6.24
N TYR A 95 12.30 -7.28 -5.24
CA TYR A 95 11.38 -6.22 -4.85
C TYR A 95 11.13 -5.24 -6.02
N ARG A 96 12.20 -4.79 -6.69
CA ARG A 96 12.14 -3.83 -7.79
C ARG A 96 11.26 -4.33 -8.95
N ARG A 97 11.32 -5.63 -9.26
CA ARG A 97 10.50 -6.24 -10.34
C ARG A 97 9.03 -6.39 -9.99
N LEU A 98 8.72 -6.59 -8.71
CA LEU A 98 7.35 -6.87 -8.26
C LEU A 98 6.59 -5.60 -7.87
N ALA A 99 7.30 -4.63 -7.28
CA ALA A 99 6.66 -3.46 -6.67
C ALA A 99 6.42 -2.31 -7.64
N PHE A 100 7.13 -2.24 -8.78
CA PHE A 100 7.12 -1.08 -9.67
C PHE A 100 6.68 -1.47 -11.08
N ALA A 101 5.91 -0.60 -11.73
CA ALA A 101 5.52 -0.72 -13.13
C ALA A 101 6.70 -0.58 -14.08
N HIS A 102 7.66 0.29 -13.73
CA HIS A 102 8.87 0.54 -14.51
C HIS A 102 10.13 0.25 -13.69
N PRO A 103 10.48 -1.02 -13.46
CA PRO A 103 11.63 -1.39 -12.64
C PRO A 103 12.92 -0.66 -13.04
N GLY A 104 13.14 -0.43 -14.33
CA GLY A 104 14.36 0.19 -14.86
C GLY A 104 14.50 1.68 -14.56
N GLY A 105 13.41 2.37 -14.26
CA GLY A 105 13.39 3.81 -13.96
C GLY A 105 13.48 4.15 -12.47
N VAL A 106 13.45 3.15 -11.59
CA VAL A 106 13.43 3.37 -10.13
C VAL A 106 14.82 3.74 -9.61
N ASP A 107 14.91 4.80 -8.81
CA ASP A 107 16.15 5.19 -8.14
C ASP A 107 16.71 4.00 -7.32
N PRO A 108 17.95 3.55 -7.58
CA PRO A 108 18.56 2.45 -6.85
C PRO A 108 18.61 2.65 -5.33
N ARG A 109 18.61 3.90 -4.83
CA ARG A 109 18.57 4.22 -3.40
C ARG A 109 17.26 3.84 -2.74
N VAL A 110 16.14 3.90 -3.46
CA VAL A 110 14.83 3.44 -2.96
C VAL A 110 14.87 1.93 -2.75
N VAL A 111 15.37 1.20 -3.75
CA VAL A 111 15.52 -0.26 -3.69
C VAL A 111 16.51 -0.67 -2.58
N ALA A 112 17.63 0.03 -2.45
CA ALA A 112 18.62 -0.21 -1.40
C ALA A 112 18.03 0.04 -0.01
N THR A 113 17.21 1.07 0.16
CA THR A 113 16.53 1.39 1.42
C THR A 113 15.58 0.28 1.85
N PHE A 114 14.83 -0.29 0.90
CA PHE A 114 13.98 -1.45 1.18
C PHE A 114 14.78 -2.65 1.66
N ALA A 115 15.89 -2.96 0.98
CA ALA A 115 16.72 -4.13 1.28
C ALA A 115 17.67 -3.93 2.48
N ARG A 116 17.82 -2.72 3.04
CA ARG A 116 18.88 -2.39 4.02
C ARG A 116 18.96 -3.35 5.22
N HIS A 117 17.80 -3.81 5.68
CA HIS A 117 17.63 -4.71 6.84
C HIS A 117 17.89 -6.19 6.52
N LEU A 118 18.18 -6.52 5.26
CA LEU A 118 18.33 -7.88 4.76
C LEU A 118 19.80 -8.15 4.39
N GLY A 119 20.67 -8.02 5.39
CA GLY A 119 22.13 -8.10 5.22
C GLY A 119 22.70 -9.51 5.19
N ASP A 120 21.90 -10.52 5.52
CA ASP A 120 22.34 -11.92 5.55
C ASP A 120 21.18 -12.89 5.27
N ARG A 121 21.48 -14.15 4.97
CA ARG A 121 20.46 -15.17 4.68
C ARG A 121 19.47 -15.41 5.81
N GLY A 122 19.92 -15.36 7.06
CA GLY A 122 19.07 -15.54 8.23
C GLY A 122 18.04 -14.41 8.31
N SER A 123 18.44 -13.16 8.04
CA SER A 123 17.53 -12.02 7.99
C SER A 123 16.46 -12.16 6.89
N VAL A 124 16.85 -12.65 5.71
CA VAL A 124 15.93 -12.97 4.60
C VAL A 124 14.96 -14.09 5.00
N ALA A 125 15.48 -15.20 5.52
CA ALA A 125 14.68 -16.33 5.94
C ALA A 125 13.67 -15.96 7.05
N ARG A 126 14.10 -15.17 8.04
CA ARG A 126 13.21 -14.64 9.10
C ARG A 126 12.12 -13.75 8.53
N ARG A 127 12.44 -12.88 7.55
CA ARG A 127 11.45 -12.02 6.90
C ARG A 127 10.41 -12.83 6.13
N LEU A 128 10.83 -13.84 5.37
CA LEU A 128 9.92 -14.76 4.67
C LEU A 128 9.07 -15.55 5.68
N ALA A 129 9.66 -16.06 6.75
CA ALA A 129 8.92 -16.76 7.79
C ALA A 129 7.86 -15.87 8.46
N LEU A 130 8.18 -14.58 8.71
CA LEU A 130 7.21 -13.61 9.20
C LEU A 130 6.06 -13.40 8.20
N GLY A 131 6.38 -13.24 6.90
CA GLY A 131 5.39 -13.15 5.84
C GLY A 131 4.45 -14.35 5.79
N ARG A 132 5.00 -15.58 5.87
CA ARG A 132 4.20 -16.83 5.93
C ARG A 132 3.24 -16.85 7.12
N ARG A 133 3.68 -16.37 8.28
CA ARG A 133 2.83 -16.28 9.48
C ARG A 133 1.73 -15.24 9.33
N LEU A 134 1.96 -14.18 8.56
CA LEU A 134 1.01 -13.10 8.31
C LEU A 134 -0.05 -13.48 7.26
N LEU A 135 0.31 -14.28 6.25
CA LEU A 135 -0.59 -14.63 5.14
C LEU A 135 -1.98 -15.16 5.57
N PRO A 136 -2.10 -16.07 6.56
CA PRO A 136 -3.42 -16.52 7.03
C PRO A 136 -4.26 -15.38 7.61
N GLU A 137 -3.64 -14.44 8.33
CA GLU A 137 -4.31 -13.28 8.93
C GLU A 137 -4.84 -12.32 7.85
N LEU A 138 -4.18 -12.24 6.69
CA LEU A 138 -4.57 -11.40 5.56
C LEU A 138 -5.70 -11.98 4.69
N ARG A 139 -6.22 -13.18 4.96
CA ARG A 139 -7.34 -13.72 4.15
C ARG A 139 -8.62 -12.92 4.32
N TRP A 140 -8.94 -12.54 5.56
CA TRP A 140 -10.15 -11.78 5.91
C TRP A 140 -9.86 -10.77 7.03
N PRO A 141 -8.93 -9.83 6.80
CA PRO A 141 -8.31 -9.05 7.87
C PRO A 141 -9.16 -7.88 8.36
N PHE A 142 -10.36 -7.66 7.84
CA PHE A 142 -11.26 -6.61 8.33
C PHE A 142 -12.70 -6.94 7.89
N ARG A 143 -13.66 -6.23 8.46
CA ARG A 143 -15.08 -6.20 8.10
C ARG A 143 -15.39 -4.82 7.51
N PRO A 144 -15.38 -4.67 6.17
CA PRO A 144 -15.60 -3.37 5.52
C PRO A 144 -16.86 -2.65 5.99
N GLU A 145 -17.91 -3.40 6.35
CA GLU A 145 -19.20 -2.89 6.81
C GLU A 145 -19.12 -2.13 8.14
N ARG A 146 -17.99 -2.24 8.86
CA ARG A 146 -17.72 -1.50 10.11
C ARG A 146 -17.00 -0.18 9.90
N ILE A 147 -16.57 0.12 8.67
CA ILE A 147 -15.85 1.34 8.34
C ILE A 147 -16.87 2.48 8.22
N ALA A 148 -16.79 3.44 9.14
CA ALA A 148 -17.75 4.55 9.23
C ALA A 148 -17.19 5.91 8.83
N CYS A 149 -15.88 5.99 8.51
CA CYS A 149 -15.24 7.22 8.07
C CYS A 149 -15.02 7.22 6.55
N PRO A 150 -14.79 8.39 5.93
CA PRO A 150 -14.46 8.48 4.51
C PRO A 150 -13.27 7.58 4.14
N ALA A 151 -13.35 6.92 2.98
CA ALA A 151 -12.29 6.07 2.46
C ALA A 151 -11.91 6.45 1.03
N LEU A 152 -10.63 6.73 0.80
CA LEU A 152 -10.05 6.94 -0.53
C LEU A 152 -9.05 5.83 -0.84
N LEU A 153 -9.48 4.83 -1.61
CA LEU A 153 -8.59 3.79 -2.11
C LEU A 153 -7.76 4.34 -3.27
N VAL A 154 -6.44 4.13 -3.20
CA VAL A 154 -5.53 4.49 -4.28
C VAL A 154 -4.80 3.24 -4.75
N TRP A 155 -4.71 3.04 -6.05
CA TRP A 155 -4.09 1.86 -6.66
C TRP A 155 -3.27 2.21 -7.89
N GLY A 156 -2.20 1.46 -8.17
CA GLY A 156 -1.57 1.49 -9.48
C GLY A 156 -2.19 0.47 -10.44
N ALA A 157 -2.43 0.85 -11.69
CA ALA A 157 -3.03 -0.02 -12.71
C ALA A 157 -2.19 -1.28 -13.01
N ARG A 158 -0.88 -1.25 -12.74
CA ARG A 158 0.09 -2.33 -13.01
C ARG A 158 0.60 -2.99 -11.73
N ASP A 159 -0.15 -2.91 -10.64
CA ASP A 159 0.20 -3.59 -9.40
C ASP A 159 0.18 -5.13 -9.58
N LEU A 160 1.34 -5.76 -9.36
CA LEU A 160 1.52 -7.21 -9.44
C LEU A 160 1.47 -7.92 -8.08
N MET A 161 1.31 -7.15 -7.00
CA MET A 161 1.29 -7.66 -5.62
C MET A 161 -0.12 -7.74 -5.08
N VAL A 162 -0.94 -6.71 -5.30
CA VAL A 162 -2.34 -6.71 -4.91
C VAL A 162 -3.15 -6.14 -6.05
N PHE A 163 -4.13 -6.88 -6.56
CA PHE A 163 -4.90 -6.43 -7.72
C PHE A 163 -5.99 -5.45 -7.30
N GLN A 164 -6.16 -4.39 -8.09
CA GLN A 164 -7.18 -3.36 -7.86
C GLN A 164 -8.61 -3.92 -7.78
N THR A 165 -8.86 -5.08 -8.40
CA THR A 165 -10.15 -5.80 -8.37
C THR A 165 -10.65 -6.03 -6.94
N GLY A 166 -9.73 -6.15 -5.99
CA GLY A 166 -10.03 -6.26 -4.56
C GLY A 166 -10.71 -5.03 -3.97
N ALA A 167 -10.52 -3.83 -4.55
CA ALA A 167 -11.12 -2.58 -4.09
C ALA A 167 -12.66 -2.63 -4.10
N ARG A 168 -13.26 -3.43 -4.99
CA ARG A 168 -14.71 -3.60 -5.08
C ARG A 168 -15.33 -3.98 -3.73
N ARG A 169 -14.63 -4.79 -2.94
CA ARG A 169 -15.08 -5.20 -1.60
C ARG A 169 -15.23 -4.04 -0.61
N ILE A 170 -14.45 -2.98 -0.76
CA ILE A 170 -14.58 -1.76 0.06
C ILE A 170 -15.63 -0.83 -0.54
N ILE A 171 -15.59 -0.62 -1.87
CA ILE A 171 -16.55 0.25 -2.58
C ILE A 171 -18.00 -0.20 -2.37
N ASP A 172 -18.25 -1.51 -2.31
CA ASP A 172 -19.60 -2.05 -2.14
C ASP A 172 -20.12 -1.99 -0.70
N ALA A 173 -19.23 -1.84 0.29
CA ALA A 173 -19.57 -1.96 1.70
C ALA A 173 -19.41 -0.67 2.50
N VAL A 174 -18.66 0.31 1.96
CA VAL A 174 -18.35 1.57 2.64
C VAL A 174 -18.98 2.73 1.88
N ASP A 175 -19.97 3.35 2.50
CA ASP A 175 -20.69 4.47 1.92
C ASP A 175 -19.74 5.64 1.59
N GLY A 176 -19.83 6.13 0.35
CA GLY A 176 -19.00 7.23 -0.12
C GLY A 176 -17.52 6.89 -0.33
N ALA A 177 -17.12 5.60 -0.26
CA ALA A 177 -15.77 5.20 -0.61
C ALA A 177 -15.46 5.51 -2.08
N ARG A 178 -14.25 6.02 -2.34
CA ARG A 178 -13.77 6.37 -3.68
C ARG A 178 -12.57 5.52 -4.04
N LEU A 179 -12.50 5.06 -5.29
CA LEU A 179 -11.33 4.40 -5.85
C LEU A 179 -10.69 5.31 -6.89
N VAL A 180 -9.39 5.51 -6.77
CA VAL A 180 -8.56 6.12 -7.81
C VAL A 180 -7.50 5.11 -8.25
N VAL A 181 -7.53 4.75 -9.53
CA VAL A 181 -6.50 3.93 -10.16
C VAL A 181 -5.59 4.86 -10.96
N ILE A 182 -4.29 4.78 -10.73
CA ILE A 182 -3.26 5.57 -11.40
C ILE A 182 -2.69 4.72 -12.53
N ASP A 183 -2.85 5.19 -13.75
CA ASP A 183 -2.28 4.55 -14.93
C ASP A 183 -0.76 4.51 -14.86
N ASP A 184 -0.16 3.49 -15.49
CA ASP A 184 1.29 3.33 -15.59
C ASP A 184 2.04 3.24 -14.24
N CYS A 185 1.32 2.96 -13.14
CA CYS A 185 1.85 2.87 -11.79
C CYS A 185 1.75 1.44 -11.23
N GLY A 186 2.75 1.01 -10.46
CA GLY A 186 2.79 -0.29 -9.79
C GLY A 186 2.23 -0.23 -8.35
N HIS A 187 2.81 -1.06 -7.48
CA HIS A 187 2.38 -1.22 -6.08
C HIS A 187 2.78 -0.03 -5.18
N CYS A 188 3.67 0.85 -5.64
CA CYS A 188 4.19 1.96 -4.85
C CYS A 188 3.91 3.33 -5.48
N PRO A 189 2.65 3.79 -5.54
CA PRO A 189 2.30 5.15 -6.00
C PRO A 189 3.08 6.26 -5.30
N GLN A 190 3.43 6.08 -4.03
CA GLN A 190 4.24 7.03 -3.26
C GLN A 190 5.68 7.22 -3.78
N ILE A 191 6.12 6.38 -4.71
CA ILE A 191 7.42 6.47 -5.38
C ILE A 191 7.23 6.79 -6.87
N GLU A 192 6.30 6.11 -7.54
CA GLU A 192 6.13 6.20 -9.00
C GLU A 192 5.25 7.36 -9.45
N ALA A 193 4.33 7.81 -8.61
CA ALA A 193 3.34 8.82 -8.91
C ALA A 193 3.15 9.78 -7.73
N THR A 194 4.27 10.20 -7.13
CA THR A 194 4.32 10.97 -5.87
C THR A 194 3.44 12.21 -5.91
N GLU A 195 3.57 13.04 -6.95
CA GLU A 195 2.77 14.26 -7.10
C GLU A 195 1.28 13.93 -7.13
N ARG A 196 0.89 12.95 -7.94
CA ARG A 196 -0.50 12.52 -8.04
C ARG A 196 -1.04 11.99 -6.71
N LEU A 197 -0.26 11.22 -5.96
CA LEU A 197 -0.66 10.74 -4.64
C LEU A 197 -0.77 11.90 -3.64
N CYS A 198 0.17 12.84 -3.64
CA CYS A 198 0.13 14.04 -2.79
C CYS A 198 -1.11 14.88 -3.06
N ASP A 199 -1.47 15.12 -4.31
CA ASP A 199 -2.70 15.85 -4.67
C ASP A 199 -3.94 15.15 -4.11
N LEU A 200 -4.02 13.82 -4.26
CA LEU A 200 -5.12 13.02 -3.73
C LEU A 200 -5.22 13.08 -2.20
N LEU A 201 -4.09 13.13 -1.51
CA LEU A 201 -4.03 13.25 -0.06
C LEU A 201 -4.43 14.64 0.42
N LEU A 202 -4.01 15.70 -0.28
CA LEU A 202 -4.33 17.09 0.06
C LEU A 202 -5.81 17.43 -0.22
N ASP A 203 -6.40 16.82 -1.26
CA ASP A 203 -7.84 16.94 -1.60
C ASP A 203 -8.76 16.11 -0.67
N PHE A 204 -8.21 15.38 0.31
CA PHE A 204 -8.97 14.46 1.17
C PHE A 204 -8.97 14.90 2.64
N PRO A 205 -10.11 14.83 3.36
CA PRO A 205 -11.45 14.43 2.91
C PRO A 205 -12.29 15.64 2.47
N GLU A 206 -12.36 15.98 1.18
CA GLU A 206 -13.39 16.94 0.75
C GLU A 206 -14.78 16.26 0.67
N PRO A 207 -15.84 16.89 1.25
CA PRO A 207 -17.22 16.47 1.03
C PRO A 207 -17.61 16.60 -0.45
N SER A 208 -18.30 15.59 -0.97
CA SER A 208 -18.75 15.48 -2.37
C SER A 208 -19.48 16.72 -2.91
N ALA A 209 -20.07 17.54 -2.03
CA ALA A 209 -20.85 18.73 -2.39
C ALA A 209 -19.99 19.96 -2.79
N GLN A 210 -18.74 20.09 -2.35
CA GLN A 210 -17.93 21.31 -2.59
C GLN A 210 -17.19 21.30 -3.93
N ARG A 211 -17.03 20.15 -4.59
CA ARG A 211 -16.44 20.07 -5.94
C ARG A 211 -17.36 20.56 -7.06
N ALA A 212 -18.67 20.51 -6.87
CA ALA A 212 -19.65 21.00 -7.85
C ALA A 212 -19.57 22.53 -8.05
N SER A 213 -19.14 23.29 -7.03
CA SER A 213 -18.98 24.75 -7.13
C SER A 213 -17.62 25.20 -7.68
N ARG A 214 -16.60 24.34 -7.64
CA ARG A 214 -15.27 24.61 -8.21
C ARG A 214 -15.13 24.20 -9.67
N SER A 215 -15.88 23.18 -10.12
CA SER A 215 -15.84 22.69 -11.51
C SER A 215 -16.60 23.58 -12.50
N SER A 216 -17.54 24.41 -12.06
CA SER A 216 -18.35 25.27 -12.92
C SER A 216 -17.61 26.55 -13.38
N SER A 217 -16.47 26.86 -12.78
CA SER A 217 -15.73 28.11 -13.02
C SER A 217 -14.51 27.96 -13.95
N ALA A 218 -14.18 26.75 -14.40
CA ALA A 218 -12.89 26.47 -15.04
C ALA A 218 -12.94 25.89 -16.47
N TRP A 219 -14.11 25.83 -17.12
CA TRP A 219 -14.20 25.37 -18.51
C TRP A 219 -15.02 26.32 -19.38
N ILE A 220 -14.36 27.34 -19.92
CA ILE A 220 -14.80 28.05 -21.13
C ILE A 220 -13.58 28.30 -22.04
N ALA A 221 -13.74 27.85 -23.30
CA ALA A 221 -13.03 28.18 -24.54
C ALA A 221 -11.65 27.53 -24.74
N ARG A 222 -11.25 27.04 -25.92
CA ARG A 222 -11.73 26.92 -27.32
C ARG A 222 -10.57 26.15 -28.02
N SER A 223 -10.61 25.52 -29.19
CA SER A 223 -11.51 25.50 -30.34
C SER A 223 -10.98 24.45 -31.32
N ASP A 224 -11.87 23.83 -32.08
CA ASP A 224 -11.59 23.29 -33.42
C ASP A 224 -10.85 24.32 -34.29
N SER A 225 -9.92 23.87 -35.13
CA SER A 225 -9.86 24.25 -36.56
C SER A 225 -8.72 23.50 -37.28
N ALA A 226 -9.12 22.93 -38.43
CA ALA A 226 -8.35 22.47 -39.59
C ALA A 226 -7.60 21.15 -39.51
#